data_AF-A0A7C6ZWW4-F1
#
_entry.id   AF-A0A7C6ZWW4-F1
#
_cell.length_a   1.000
_cell.length_b   1.000
_cell.length_c   1.000
_cell.angle_alpha   90.00
_cell.angle_beta   90.00
_cell.angle_gamma   90.00
#
_symmetry.space_group_name_H-M   'P 1'
#
loop_
_entity.id
_entity.type
_entity.pdbx_description
1 polymer ?
#
loop_
_entity_poly.entity_id
_entity_poly.type
_entity_poly.pdbx_seq_one_letter_code
_entity_poly.pdbx_strand_id
1 'polypeptide(L)'
;MGFFAKILAAFTGKAPTGGDRYLPLYVLDHRCREPISGQIDLLNELSLAEEGGYYVRKVLHTAGKRRCFSQVEVQLWLDGKKQITRHEVQGGRWLTAAEYAAAVERQAQEAEAAVNNAGDLDEAP
;
A
#
# COMPACT_ATOMS: atom_id res chain seq x y z
N MET A 1 -27.79 8.33 -6.75
CA MET A 1 -26.84 9.40 -7.14
C MET A 1 -25.55 9.31 -6.29
N GLY A 2 -24.73 8.25 -6.42
CA GLY A 2 -23.59 8.08 -5.51
C GLY A 2 -22.38 7.31 -6.06
N PHE A 3 -22.44 6.87 -7.32
CA PHE A 3 -21.36 6.09 -7.92
C PHE A 3 -20.30 7.02 -8.55
N PHE A 4 -20.73 8.07 -9.27
CA PHE A 4 -19.83 9.05 -9.87
C PHE A 4 -19.07 9.90 -8.85
N ALA A 5 -19.69 10.20 -7.69
CA ALA A 5 -19.03 10.97 -6.63
C ALA A 5 -17.85 10.21 -5.99
N LYS A 6 -17.94 8.88 -5.89
CA LYS A 6 -16.86 8.03 -5.37
C LYS A 6 -15.70 7.89 -6.35
N ILE A 7 -15.98 7.92 -7.66
CA ILE A 7 -14.96 7.91 -8.73
C ILE A 7 -14.24 9.26 -8.80
N LEU A 8 -14.98 10.38 -8.69
CA LEU A 8 -14.40 11.72 -8.65
C LEU A 8 -13.57 11.98 -7.38
N ALA A 9 -14.02 11.49 -6.22
CA ALA A 9 -13.24 11.59 -4.97
C ALA A 9 -11.91 10.82 -5.03
N ALA A 10 -11.86 9.71 -5.79
CA ALA A 10 -10.64 8.96 -6.04
C ALA A 10 -9.69 9.66 -7.03
N PHE A 11 -10.23 10.48 -7.94
CA PHE A 11 -9.43 11.30 -8.87
C PHE A 11 -8.90 12.58 -8.22
N THR A 12 -9.53 13.05 -7.13
CA THR A 12 -9.04 14.17 -6.31
C THR A 12 -8.06 13.70 -5.24
N GLY A 13 -7.28 12.64 -5.50
CA GLY A 13 -6.17 12.21 -4.67
C GLY A 13 -5.20 13.38 -4.51
N LYS A 14 -5.42 14.18 -3.47
CA LYS A 14 -4.61 15.34 -3.13
C LYS A 14 -3.20 14.80 -2.93
N ALA A 15 -2.32 15.11 -3.87
CA ALA A 15 -0.91 14.87 -3.70
C ALA A 15 -0.52 15.42 -2.32
N PRO A 16 0.19 14.64 -1.48
CA PRO A 16 0.48 15.01 -0.11
C PRO A 16 1.11 16.40 -0.11
N THR A 17 0.33 17.39 0.33
CA THR A 17 0.79 18.77 0.38
C THR A 17 2.00 18.79 1.29
N GLY A 18 3.10 19.41 0.86
CA GLY A 18 4.43 19.35 1.51
C GLY A 18 4.55 19.88 2.95
N GLY A 19 3.46 19.90 3.73
CA GLY A 19 3.43 20.04 5.18
C GLY A 19 3.30 18.73 5.96
N ASP A 20 2.95 17.60 5.33
CA ASP A 20 2.89 16.31 6.02
C ASP A 20 4.28 15.67 6.14
N ARG A 21 4.77 15.48 7.37
CA ARG A 21 6.07 14.83 7.64
C ARG A 21 6.13 13.40 7.09
N TYR A 22 5.01 12.71 7.07
CA TYR A 22 4.93 11.31 6.69
C TYR A 22 4.16 11.16 5.37
N LEU A 23 4.81 10.53 4.40
CA LEU A 23 4.22 10.15 3.12
C LEU A 23 3.67 8.72 3.22
N PRO A 24 2.34 8.52 3.25
CA PRO A 24 1.78 7.18 3.24
C PRO A 24 2.01 6.50 1.89
N LEU A 25 2.29 5.20 1.92
CA LEU A 25 2.43 4.37 0.74
C LEU A 25 1.71 3.03 0.94
N TYR A 26 1.12 2.54 -0.13
CA TYR A 26 0.36 1.30 -0.11
C TYR A 26 0.79 0.42 -1.28
N VAL A 27 1.00 -0.85 -1.00
CA VAL A 27 1.42 -1.84 -2.01
C VAL A 27 0.68 -3.15 -1.81
N LEU A 28 0.58 -3.94 -2.88
CA LEU A 28 0.10 -5.31 -2.84
C LEU A 28 1.26 -6.25 -3.17
N ASP A 29 1.58 -7.17 -2.27
CA ASP A 29 2.56 -8.23 -2.54
C ASP A 29 2.08 -9.17 -3.65
N HIS A 30 2.96 -9.56 -4.57
CA HIS A 30 2.57 -10.45 -5.67
C HIS A 30 2.36 -11.90 -5.24
N ARG A 31 3.10 -12.38 -4.25
CA ARG A 31 3.11 -13.80 -3.89
C ARG A 31 1.86 -14.20 -3.12
N CYS A 32 1.55 -13.48 -2.05
CA CYS A 32 0.40 -13.76 -1.22
C CYS A 32 -0.78 -12.84 -1.53
N ARG A 33 -0.62 -11.73 -2.26
CA ARG A 33 -1.70 -10.74 -2.43
C ARG A 33 -2.09 -10.06 -1.11
N GLU A 34 -1.10 -9.82 -0.25
CA GLU A 34 -1.31 -9.07 1.00
C GLU A 34 -1.18 -7.57 0.75
N PRO A 35 -2.19 -6.76 1.11
CA PRO A 35 -2.08 -5.31 1.07
C PRO A 35 -1.24 -4.85 2.26
N ILE A 36 -0.17 -4.12 1.98
CA ILE A 36 0.77 -3.62 2.97
C ILE A 36 0.72 -2.10 2.96
N SER A 37 0.64 -1.49 4.14
CA SER A 37 0.76 -0.05 4.35
C SER A 37 2.14 0.28 4.92
N GLY A 38 2.73 1.34 4.42
CA GLY A 38 3.95 1.92 4.97
C GLY A 38 3.88 3.43 5.00
N GLN A 39 4.93 4.03 5.55
CA GLN A 39 5.15 5.47 5.51
C GLN A 39 6.63 5.78 5.32
N ILE A 40 6.89 6.89 4.66
CA ILE A 40 8.22 7.48 4.52
C ILE A 40 8.25 8.77 5.34
N ASP A 41 9.21 8.88 6.26
CA ASP A 41 9.51 10.14 6.93
C ASP A 41 10.30 11.07 5.98
N LEU A 42 9.61 12.08 5.45
CA LEU A 42 10.14 13.04 4.49
C LEU A 42 11.24 13.95 5.06
N LEU A 43 11.53 13.89 6.36
CA LEU A 43 12.61 14.63 6.99
C LEU A 43 13.84 13.76 7.26
N ASN A 44 13.69 12.44 7.34
CA ASN A 44 14.75 11.54 7.82
C ASN A 44 15.12 10.41 6.86
N GLU A 45 14.30 10.11 5.85
CA GLU A 45 14.52 8.99 4.93
C GLU A 45 14.94 9.40 3.51
N LEU A 46 14.96 10.71 3.22
CA LEU A 46 15.26 11.22 1.88
C LEU A 46 16.77 11.35 1.65
N SER A 47 17.22 10.85 0.50
CA SER A 47 18.55 11.13 -0.06
C SER A 47 18.43 12.16 -1.18
N LEU A 48 19.50 12.91 -1.46
CA LEU A 48 19.58 13.78 -2.63
C LEU A 48 19.73 12.92 -3.90
N ALA A 49 18.97 13.24 -4.94
CA ALA A 49 19.11 12.59 -6.26
C ALA A 49 20.12 13.36 -7.13
N GLU A 50 20.84 12.66 -8.01
CA GLU A 50 21.87 13.27 -8.87
C GLU A 50 21.31 14.32 -9.84
N GLU A 51 20.09 14.09 -10.33
CA GLU A 51 19.38 14.98 -11.26
C GLU A 51 18.68 16.17 -10.55
N GLY A 52 18.85 16.28 -9.23
CA GLY A 52 18.11 17.20 -8.36
C GLY A 52 16.84 16.57 -7.77
N GLY A 53 16.34 17.15 -6.68
CA GLY A 53 15.23 16.59 -5.91
C GLY A 53 15.68 15.53 -4.90
N TYR A 54 14.80 14.57 -4.62
CA TYR A 54 15.03 13.54 -3.61
C TYR A 54 14.75 12.13 -4.12
N TYR A 55 15.42 11.17 -3.52
CA TYR A 55 15.24 9.75 -3.75
C TYR A 55 15.09 9.01 -2.43
N VAL A 56 14.23 7.99 -2.41
CA VAL A 56 14.09 7.09 -1.26
C VAL A 56 13.79 5.67 -1.72
N ARG A 57 14.40 4.70 -1.03
CA ARG A 57 14.14 3.26 -1.18
C ARG A 57 13.59 2.73 0.13
N LYS A 58 12.37 2.20 0.10
CA LYS A 58 11.69 1.60 1.25
C LYS A 58 11.39 0.13 0.95
N VAL A 59 11.72 -0.76 1.88
CA VAL A 59 11.34 -2.18 1.80
C VAL A 59 10.26 -2.45 2.83
N LEU A 60 9.14 -3.01 2.37
CA LEU A 60 8.03 -3.43 3.20
C LEU A 60 7.96 -4.95 3.27
N HIS A 61 7.62 -5.47 4.46
CA HIS A 61 7.47 -6.90 4.69
C HIS A 61 5.99 -7.25 4.90
N THR A 62 5.59 -8.43 4.42
CA THR A 62 4.31 -9.03 4.77
C THR A 62 4.27 -9.42 6.26
N ALA A 63 3.09 -9.41 6.87
CA ALA A 63 2.90 -9.67 8.30
C ALA A 63 3.01 -11.15 8.68
N GLY A 64 3.18 -12.06 7.72
CA GLY A 64 3.30 -13.50 7.98
C GLY A 64 1.97 -14.23 8.21
N LYS A 65 0.82 -13.55 8.17
CA LYS A 65 -0.52 -14.13 8.49
C LYS A 65 -0.86 -15.39 7.69
N ARG A 66 -0.37 -15.50 6.45
CA ARG A 66 -0.56 -16.68 5.58
C ARG A 66 0.73 -17.46 5.34
N ARG A 67 1.64 -17.46 6.32
CA ARG A 67 2.98 -18.07 6.21
C ARG A 67 3.77 -17.53 5.01
N CYS A 68 3.52 -16.26 4.68
CA CYS A 68 4.22 -15.54 3.62
C CYS A 68 5.10 -14.46 4.24
N PHE A 69 6.41 -14.54 3.97
CA PHE A 69 7.43 -13.61 4.44
C PHE A 69 8.12 -12.97 3.22
N SER A 70 7.30 -12.36 2.38
CA SER A 70 7.75 -11.69 1.15
C SER A 70 8.18 -10.26 1.47
N GLN A 71 8.87 -9.64 0.51
CA GLN A 71 9.32 -8.26 0.56
C GLN A 71 8.84 -7.52 -0.67
N VAL A 72 8.37 -6.30 -0.49
CA VAL A 72 8.02 -5.38 -1.57
C VAL A 72 8.93 -4.16 -1.44
N GLU A 73 9.78 -3.94 -2.44
CA GLU A 73 10.64 -2.76 -2.50
C GLU A 73 9.95 -1.66 -3.29
N VAL A 74 9.97 -0.45 -2.72
CA VAL A 74 9.42 0.76 -3.31
C VAL A 74 10.54 1.78 -3.46
N GLN A 75 10.75 2.25 -4.68
CA GLN A 75 11.68 3.32 -5.00
C GLN A 75 10.89 4.54 -5.45
N LEU A 76 11.10 5.69 -4.80
CA LEU A 76 10.43 6.94 -5.13
C LEU A 76 11.45 8.01 -5.50
N TRP A 77 11.12 8.79 -6.52
CA TRP A 77 11.76 10.05 -6.85
C TRP A 77 10.78 11.17 -6.56
N LEU A 78 11.26 12.21 -5.90
CA LEU A 78 10.47 13.36 -5.50
C LEU A 78 11.11 14.65 -6.01
N ASP A 79 10.28 15.63 -6.34
CA ASP A 79 10.74 16.96 -6.69
C ASP A 79 11.25 17.75 -5.46
N GLY A 80 11.72 18.98 -5.68
CA GLY A 80 12.17 19.87 -4.59
C GLY A 80 11.08 20.25 -3.58
N LYS A 81 9.80 20.04 -3.92
CA LYS A 81 8.63 20.22 -3.03
C LYS A 81 8.19 18.90 -2.38
N LYS A 82 9.01 17.85 -2.48
CA LYS A 82 8.78 16.51 -1.95
C LYS A 82 7.48 15.88 -2.48
N GLN A 83 7.12 16.19 -3.73
CA GLN A 83 6.02 15.55 -4.45
C GLN A 83 6.57 14.38 -5.27
N ILE A 84 5.88 13.24 -5.26
CA ILE A 84 6.28 12.06 -6.05
C ILE A 84 6.20 12.40 -7.54
N THR A 85 7.31 12.25 -8.26
CA THR A 85 7.39 12.41 -9.72
C THR A 85 7.49 11.07 -10.45
N ARG A 86 8.10 10.07 -9.80
CA ARG A 86 8.24 8.70 -10.31
C ARG A 86 8.20 7.72 -9.14
N HIS A 87 7.63 6.54 -9.38
CA HIS A 87 7.70 5.43 -8.46
C HIS A 87 7.96 4.11 -9.19
N GLU A 88 8.70 3.22 -8.55
CA GLU A 88 8.92 1.85 -9.00
C GLU A 88 8.66 0.90 -7.84
N VAL A 89 8.02 -0.22 -8.15
CA VAL A 89 7.68 -1.24 -7.15
C VAL A 89 8.19 -2.59 -7.65
N GLN A 90 8.96 -3.28 -6.81
CA GLN A 90 9.47 -4.63 -7.05
C GLN A 90 8.88 -5.60 -6.03
N GLY A 91 8.53 -6.81 -6.47
CA GLY A 91 7.88 -7.82 -5.61
C GLY A 91 6.39 -7.56 -5.33
N GLY A 92 5.84 -6.48 -5.88
CA GLY A 92 4.44 -6.13 -5.72
C GLY A 92 3.99 -5.06 -6.70
N ARG A 93 2.79 -4.52 -6.48
CA ARG A 93 2.27 -3.37 -7.23
C ARG A 93 1.87 -2.23 -6.30
N TRP A 94 1.94 -1.02 -6.81
CA TRP A 94 1.42 0.16 -6.14
C TRP A 94 -0.10 0.07 -5.93
N LEU A 95 -0.58 0.62 -4.82
CA LEU A 95 -2.00 0.80 -4.52
C LEU A 95 -2.28 2.27 -4.19
N THR A 96 -3.42 2.76 -4.65
CA THR A 96 -4.06 3.94 -4.07
C THR A 96 -4.62 3.61 -2.68
N ALA A 97 -4.88 4.64 -1.87
CA ALA A 97 -5.50 4.46 -0.55
C ALA A 97 -6.87 3.74 -0.65
N ALA A 98 -7.65 4.02 -1.70
CA ALA A 98 -8.93 3.38 -1.94
C ALA A 98 -8.77 1.90 -2.32
N GLU A 99 -7.82 1.57 -3.20
CA GLU A 99 -7.52 0.17 -3.53
C GLU A 99 -6.99 -0.63 -2.33
N TYR A 100 -6.19 0.01 -1.48
CA TYR A 100 -5.72 -0.58 -0.23
C TYR A 100 -6.88 -0.91 0.70
N ALA A 101 -7.77 0.05 0.97
CA ALA A 101 -8.95 -0.19 1.82
C ALA A 101 -9.80 -1.34 1.27
N ALA A 102 -10.09 -1.34 -0.04
CA ALA A 102 -10.85 -2.42 -0.67
C ALA A 102 -10.11 -3.78 -0.61
N ALA A 103 -8.77 -3.79 -0.67
CA ALA A 103 -8.00 -5.03 -0.54
C ALA A 103 -8.02 -5.58 0.89
N VAL A 104 -7.94 -4.70 1.90
CA VAL A 104 -8.04 -5.09 3.32
C VAL A 104 -9.42 -5.67 3.61
N GLU A 105 -10.50 -5.03 3.13
CA GLU A 105 -11.87 -5.54 3.28
C GLU A 105 -12.04 -6.92 2.65
N ARG A 106 -11.56 -7.13 1.42
CA ARG A 106 -11.59 -8.45 0.77
C ARG A 106 -10.87 -9.51 1.58
N GLN A 107 -9.69 -9.20 2.12
CA GLN A 107 -8.95 -10.14 2.95
C GLN A 107 -9.66 -10.47 4.26
N ALA A 108 -10.32 -9.49 4.88
CA ALA A 108 -11.13 -9.73 6.08
C ALA A 108 -12.29 -10.69 5.78
N GLN A 109 -13.02 -10.46 4.68
CA GLN A 109 -14.11 -11.32 4.23
C GLN A 109 -13.63 -12.76 3.93
N GLU A 110 -12.49 -12.91 3.24
CA GLU A 110 -11.89 -14.22 2.97
C GLU A 110 -11.50 -14.95 4.26
N ALA A 111 -10.97 -14.22 5.25
CA ALA A 111 -10.61 -14.79 6.55
C ALA A 111 -11.84 -15.22 7.36
N GLU A 112 -12.89 -14.40 7.41
CA GLU A 112 -14.16 -14.71 8.07
C GLU A 112 -14.83 -15.93 7.42
N ALA A 113 -14.90 -15.97 6.08
CA ALA A 113 -15.43 -17.12 5.35
C ALA A 113 -14.64 -18.41 5.63
N ALA A 114 -13.31 -18.33 5.72
CA ALA A 114 -12.48 -19.48 6.05
C ALA A 114 -12.72 -19.99 7.48
N VAL A 115 -12.95 -19.10 8.44
CA VAL A 115 -13.31 -19.47 9.82
C VAL A 115 -14.68 -20.15 9.87
N ASN A 116 -15.68 -19.58 9.20
CA ASN A 116 -17.03 -20.15 9.18
C ASN A 116 -17.04 -21.56 8.56
N ASN A 117 -16.38 -21.73 7.41
CA ASN A 117 -16.27 -23.03 6.74
C ASN A 117 -15.47 -24.07 7.55
N ALA A 118 -14.53 -23.64 8.40
CA ALA A 118 -13.79 -24.54 9.27
C ALA A 118 -14.65 -25.03 10.46
N GLY A 119 -15.56 -24.20 10.96
CA GLY A 119 -16.52 -24.57 12.00
C GLY A 119 -17.54 -25.61 11.53
N ASP A 120 -17.96 -25.54 10.27
CA ASP A 120 -18.93 -26.48 9.69
C ASP A 120 -18.36 -27.91 9.49
N LEU A 121 -17.04 -28.10 9.52
CA LEU A 121 -16.40 -29.42 9.34
C LEU A 121 -16.22 -30.21 10.65
N ASP A 122 -16.29 -29.55 11.82
CA ASP A 122 -16.26 -30.21 13.13
C ASP A 122 -17.66 -30.70 13.58
N GLU A 123 -18.70 -30.42 12.80
CA GLU A 123 -20.10 -30.83 13.06
C GLU A 123 -20.64 -31.78 11.99
N ALA A 124 -19.76 -32.59 11.39
CA ALA A 124 -20.16 -33.73 10.56
C ALA A 124 -20.18 -35.02 11.42
N PRO A 125 -21.32 -35.74 11.51
CA PRO A 125 -21.47 -36.94 12.33
C PRO A 125 -20.72 -38.18 11.79
#